data_AF-A0A529Y144-F1
#
_entry.id   AF-A0A529Y144-F1
#
_cell.length_a   1.000
_cell.length_b   1.000
_cell.length_c   1.000
_cell.angle_alpha   90.00
_cell.angle_beta   90.00
_cell.angle_gamma   90.00
#
_symmetry.space_group_name_H-M   'P 1'
#
loop_
_entity.id
_entity.type
_entity.pdbx_description
1 polymer ?
#
loop_
_entity_poly.entity_id
_entity_poly.type
_entity_poly.pdbx_seq_one_letter_code
_entity_poly.pdbx_strand_id
1 'polypeptide(L)'
;MKLFDCPNCGHRLYFENAQCLNCSSLVLYDPEQAKFVLSGEGGVLPCGNADECACNWRAENGRTFCRACALNKVIPDLSIDSNRRRWIRVEAAKKRAVYSLLALGLPVMPKADAGDETGLAFDFLADPIGAGPGGERILTGHDNGLITLNVAEADSAERERRRVEMGENYRTLLGHFRHELGHYYWDRLVRDDPAYLSAFRALFGDERTDYEQALQAYYANGAPPDWQQRHISAYATSHPWEDWAETFAHHLHITDTLEMVHALNL
;
A
#
# COMPACT_ATOMS: atom_id res chain seq x y z
N MET A 1 -5.14 -13.01 0.51
CA MET A 1 -3.86 -13.39 1.11
C MET A 1 -3.97 -14.84 1.56
N LYS A 2 -2.99 -15.70 1.24
CA LYS A 2 -3.02 -17.11 1.63
C LYS A 2 -2.97 -17.28 3.16
N LEU A 3 -3.38 -18.46 3.61
CA LEU A 3 -3.09 -18.93 4.96
C LEU A 3 -1.68 -19.50 5.02
N PHE A 4 -1.05 -19.37 6.18
CA PHE A 4 0.28 -19.89 6.46
C PHE A 4 0.21 -21.01 7.49
N ASP A 5 1.33 -21.69 7.70
CA ASP A 5 1.47 -22.74 8.69
C ASP A 5 2.53 -22.37 9.73
N CYS A 6 2.26 -22.73 10.99
CA CYS A 6 3.22 -22.57 12.06
C CYS A 6 4.43 -23.48 11.81
N PRO A 7 5.66 -22.94 11.79
CA PRO A 7 6.87 -23.73 11.52
C PRO A 7 7.17 -24.77 12.62
N ASN A 8 6.58 -24.65 13.81
CA ASN A 8 6.79 -25.58 14.92
C ASN A 8 5.74 -26.71 14.98
N CYS A 9 4.44 -26.37 14.85
CA CYS A 9 3.35 -27.33 15.06
C CYS A 9 2.41 -27.53 13.87
N GLY A 10 2.62 -26.83 12.75
CA GLY A 10 1.78 -26.93 11.55
C GLY A 10 0.37 -26.31 11.67
N HIS A 11 0.03 -25.68 12.81
CA HIS A 11 -1.26 -25.00 12.96
C HIS A 11 -1.36 -23.79 12.01
N ARG A 12 -2.57 -23.54 11.48
CA ARG A 12 -2.82 -22.42 10.56
C ARG A 12 -2.52 -21.07 11.22
N LEU A 13 -1.91 -20.18 10.46
CA LEU A 13 -1.60 -18.80 10.83
C LEU A 13 -2.18 -17.85 9.78
N TYR A 14 -2.70 -16.73 10.28
CA TYR A 14 -3.03 -15.55 9.50
C TYR A 14 -1.81 -14.65 9.38
N PHE A 15 -1.81 -13.81 8.35
CA PHE A 15 -0.67 -12.96 8.00
C PHE A 15 -0.24 -12.01 9.13
N GLU A 16 -1.16 -11.62 10.01
CA GLU A 16 -0.90 -10.71 11.12
C GLU A 16 -0.51 -11.41 12.43
N ASN A 17 -0.47 -12.74 12.47
CA ASN A 17 -0.07 -13.45 13.67
C ASN A 17 1.42 -13.22 13.97
N ALA A 18 1.73 -12.83 15.20
CA ALA A 18 3.10 -12.79 15.77
C ALA A 18 3.38 -13.97 16.72
N GLN A 19 2.33 -14.74 17.04
CA GLN A 19 2.39 -15.92 17.91
C GLN A 19 1.42 -16.97 17.40
N CYS A 20 1.82 -18.24 17.45
CA CYS A 20 0.92 -19.36 17.18
C CYS A 20 -0.06 -19.55 18.34
N LEU A 21 -1.36 -19.54 18.06
CA LEU A 21 -2.41 -19.70 19.08
C LEU A 21 -2.54 -21.15 19.61
N ASN A 22 -1.86 -22.12 19.00
CA ASN A 22 -1.90 -23.52 19.43
C ASN A 22 -0.68 -23.91 20.30
N CYS A 23 0.54 -23.59 19.86
CA CYS A 23 1.78 -23.97 20.57
C CYS A 23 2.51 -22.79 21.23
N SER A 24 1.95 -21.58 21.17
CA SER A 24 2.50 -20.35 21.76
C SER A 24 3.86 -19.89 21.22
N SER A 25 4.39 -20.54 20.18
CA SER A 25 5.65 -20.14 19.55
C SER A 25 5.54 -18.75 18.94
N LEU A 26 6.51 -17.90 19.23
CA LEU A 26 6.66 -16.60 18.56
C LEU A 26 7.15 -16.82 17.13
N VAL A 27 6.48 -16.17 16.19
CA VAL A 27 6.72 -16.36 14.75
C VAL A 27 6.92 -15.02 14.07
N LEU A 28 7.74 -15.02 13.03
CA LEU A 28 8.03 -13.85 12.21
C LEU A 28 7.80 -14.21 10.74
N TYR A 29 7.14 -13.32 9.99
CA TYR A 29 7.02 -13.45 8.55
C TYR A 29 8.38 -13.17 7.89
N ASP A 30 8.85 -14.12 7.07
CA ASP A 30 10.04 -14.00 6.25
C ASP A 30 9.65 -13.65 4.81
N PRO A 31 9.91 -12.42 4.34
CA PRO A 31 9.58 -12.01 2.98
C PRO A 31 10.41 -12.73 1.91
N GLU A 32 11.60 -13.23 2.23
CA GLU A 32 12.46 -13.94 1.25
C GLU A 32 11.92 -15.34 0.96
N GLN A 33 11.39 -16.02 1.99
CA GLN A 33 10.86 -17.38 1.88
C GLN A 33 9.33 -17.43 1.74
N ALA A 34 8.65 -16.28 1.83
CA ALA A 34 7.20 -16.14 1.80
C ALA A 34 6.46 -17.09 2.78
N LYS A 35 6.98 -17.23 4.01
CA LYS A 35 6.45 -18.08 5.08
C LYS A 35 6.77 -17.52 6.47
N PHE A 36 6.16 -18.11 7.51
CA PHE A 36 6.56 -17.84 8.90
C PHE A 36 7.77 -18.69 9.32
N VAL A 37 8.64 -18.07 10.14
CA VAL A 37 9.80 -18.68 10.79
C VAL A 37 9.74 -18.44 12.30
N LEU A 38 10.48 -19.22 13.09
CA LEU A 38 10.52 -19.04 14.54
C LEU A 38 11.40 -17.85 14.93
N SER A 39 10.90 -17.03 15.86
CA SER A 39 11.66 -15.90 16.39
C SER A 39 12.82 -16.40 17.26
N GLY A 40 14.03 -15.87 17.02
CA GLY A 40 15.25 -16.22 17.78
C GLY A 40 16.00 -17.45 17.28
N GLU A 41 15.40 -18.29 16.43
CA GLU A 41 16.11 -19.42 15.83
C GLU A 41 17.01 -18.97 14.67
N GLY A 42 18.21 -19.55 14.57
CA GLY A 42 19.12 -19.29 13.44
C GLY A 42 19.55 -17.82 13.28
N GLY A 43 19.45 -17.00 14.34
CA GLY A 43 19.75 -15.57 14.27
C GLY A 43 18.63 -14.72 13.64
N VAL A 44 17.43 -15.29 13.46
CA VAL A 44 16.26 -14.53 12.99
C VAL A 44 15.78 -13.59 14.10
N LEU A 45 15.93 -12.29 13.88
CA LEU A 45 15.50 -11.24 14.81
C LEU A 45 14.20 -10.57 14.35
N PRO A 46 13.34 -10.13 15.28
CA PRO A 46 12.18 -9.31 14.94
C PRO A 46 12.62 -7.96 14.39
N CYS A 47 11.77 -7.37 13.55
CA CYS A 47 11.91 -5.97 13.13
C CYS A 47 11.93 -5.03 14.35
N GLY A 48 12.74 -3.97 14.31
CA GLY A 48 12.81 -2.96 15.38
C GLY A 48 11.49 -2.24 15.67
N ASN A 49 10.55 -2.25 14.72
CA ASN A 49 9.19 -1.74 14.92
C ASN A 49 8.19 -2.81 15.43
N ALA A 50 8.66 -3.94 15.98
CA ALA A 50 7.78 -4.98 16.53
C ALA A 50 6.86 -4.41 17.62
N ASP A 51 7.42 -3.69 18.58
CA ASP A 51 6.65 -3.10 19.69
C ASP A 51 5.92 -1.81 19.29
N GLU A 52 6.50 -1.07 18.33
CA GLU A 52 6.01 0.26 17.96
C GLU A 52 4.81 0.20 17.01
N CYS A 53 4.81 -0.70 16.00
CA CYS A 53 3.70 -0.87 15.05
C CYS A 53 3.11 -2.29 14.98
N ALA A 54 3.31 -3.11 16.01
CA ALA A 54 2.93 -4.53 16.00
C ALA A 54 3.51 -5.28 14.78
N CYS A 55 4.76 -4.97 14.40
CA CYS A 55 5.40 -5.61 13.26
C CYS A 55 5.73 -7.08 13.56
N ASN A 56 5.17 -7.99 12.77
CA ASN A 56 5.46 -9.41 12.87
C ASN A 56 6.43 -9.92 11.78
N TRP A 57 7.17 -9.05 11.10
CA TRP A 57 8.16 -9.46 10.10
C TRP A 57 9.54 -9.56 10.73
N ARG A 58 10.41 -10.44 10.22
CA ARG A 58 11.82 -10.48 10.62
C ARG A 58 12.58 -9.27 10.08
N ALA A 59 13.59 -8.83 10.81
CA ALA A 59 14.56 -7.86 10.32
C ALA A 59 15.40 -8.46 9.18
N GLU A 60 15.85 -7.62 8.25
CA GLU A 60 16.81 -8.05 7.24
C GLU A 60 18.18 -8.32 7.87
N ASN A 61 18.99 -9.18 7.24
CA ASN A 61 20.30 -9.57 7.78
C ASN A 61 21.19 -8.35 8.02
N GLY A 62 21.63 -8.17 9.27
CA GLY A 62 22.48 -7.04 9.68
C GLY A 62 21.75 -5.68 9.70
N ARG A 63 20.42 -5.65 9.63
CA ARG A 63 19.60 -4.44 9.69
C ARG A 63 18.69 -4.46 10.91
N THR A 64 18.25 -3.27 11.33
CA THR A 64 17.27 -3.11 12.42
C THR A 64 15.84 -3.38 11.95
N PHE A 65 15.52 -3.05 10.70
CA PHE A 65 14.14 -3.08 10.20
C PHE A 65 13.93 -4.21 9.19
N CYS A 66 12.68 -4.66 9.05
CA CYS A 66 12.27 -5.53 7.96
C CYS A 66 12.14 -4.75 6.64
N ARG A 67 12.06 -5.49 5.52
CA ARG A 67 11.91 -4.90 4.18
C ARG A 67 10.79 -3.86 4.07
N ALA A 68 9.63 -4.10 4.69
CA ALA A 68 8.50 -3.17 4.63
C ALA A 68 8.68 -1.94 5.54
N CYS A 69 9.19 -2.11 6.76
CA CYS A 69 9.41 -0.98 7.68
C CYS A 69 10.60 -0.11 7.24
N ALA A 70 11.58 -0.67 6.53
CA ALA A 70 12.70 0.09 5.95
C ALA A 70 12.27 1.10 4.88
N LEU A 71 11.06 0.98 4.32
CA LEU A 71 10.50 1.94 3.37
C LEU A 71 9.98 3.22 4.05
N ASN A 72 9.90 3.26 5.38
CA ASN A 72 9.43 4.45 6.07
C ASN A 72 10.53 5.50 6.13
N LYS A 73 10.30 6.64 5.48
CA LYS A 73 11.15 7.81 5.57
C LYS A 73 10.70 8.69 6.74
N VAL A 74 9.40 8.95 6.86
CA VAL A 74 8.80 9.64 8.01
C VAL A 74 7.66 8.79 8.61
N ILE A 75 7.63 8.72 9.94
CA ILE A 75 6.53 8.16 10.73
C ILE A 75 5.93 9.25 11.63
N PRO A 76 4.66 9.14 12.05
CA PRO A 76 4.06 10.17 12.89
C PRO A 76 4.66 10.16 14.30
N ASP A 77 4.47 11.25 15.04
CA ASP A 77 4.88 11.33 16.45
C ASP A 77 4.14 10.29 17.30
N LEU A 78 4.88 9.29 17.77
CA LEU A 78 4.38 8.16 18.54
C LEU A 78 4.21 8.45 20.05
N SER A 79 4.59 9.65 20.51
CA SER A 79 4.23 10.13 21.85
C SER A 79 2.73 10.41 21.96
N ILE A 80 2.07 10.63 20.81
CA ILE A 80 0.63 10.77 20.68
C ILE A 80 0.01 9.39 20.41
N ASP A 81 -0.67 8.84 21.41
CA ASP A 81 -1.23 7.49 21.39
C ASP A 81 -2.26 7.26 20.26
N SER A 82 -3.01 8.29 19.83
CA SER A 82 -3.87 8.21 18.65
C SER A 82 -3.08 8.03 17.35
N ASN A 83 -1.93 8.69 17.21
CA ASN A 83 -1.04 8.53 16.05
C ASN A 83 -0.45 7.11 16.02
N ARG A 84 -0.02 6.58 17.16
CA ARG A 84 0.45 5.20 17.28
C ARG A 84 -0.60 4.19 16.80
N ARG A 85 -1.84 4.31 17.26
CA ARG A 85 -2.95 3.44 16.79
C ARG A 85 -3.22 3.56 15.28
N ARG A 86 -3.19 4.78 14.75
CA ARG A 86 -3.37 5.01 13.31
C ARG A 86 -2.23 4.39 12.51
N TRP A 87 -0.99 4.60 12.93
CA TRP A 87 0.19 4.05 12.28
C TRP A 87 0.21 2.52 12.29
N ILE A 88 -0.21 1.84 13.36
CA ILE A 88 -0.37 0.37 13.37
C ILE A 88 -1.26 -0.10 12.21
N ARG A 89 -2.40 0.58 11.98
CA ARG A 89 -3.34 0.23 10.90
C ARG A 89 -2.77 0.53 9.52
N VAL A 90 -2.09 1.66 9.37
CA VAL A 90 -1.40 2.06 8.13
C VAL A 90 -0.30 1.06 7.79
N GLU A 91 0.55 0.69 8.75
CA GLU A 91 1.61 -0.30 8.56
C GLU A 91 1.07 -1.68 8.21
N ALA A 92 -0.03 -2.10 8.84
CA ALA A 92 -0.70 -3.35 8.49
C ALA A 92 -1.16 -3.34 7.03
N ALA A 93 -1.83 -2.26 6.58
CA ALA A 93 -2.24 -2.12 5.18
C ALA A 93 -1.04 -2.07 4.22
N LYS A 94 0.00 -1.28 4.53
CA LYS A 94 1.22 -1.20 3.74
C LYS A 94 1.89 -2.56 3.59
N LYS A 95 2.04 -3.32 4.68
CA LYS A 95 2.66 -4.67 4.65
C LYS A 95 1.88 -5.63 3.75
N ARG A 96 0.55 -5.53 3.69
CA ARG A 96 -0.25 -6.32 2.75
C ARG A 96 0.01 -5.94 1.30
N ALA A 97 0.15 -4.65 1.01
CA ALA A 97 0.53 -4.19 -0.32
C ALA A 97 1.94 -4.69 -0.68
N VAL A 98 2.93 -4.52 0.21
CA VAL A 98 4.31 -5.00 0.01
C VAL A 98 4.37 -6.52 -0.18
N TYR A 99 3.60 -7.29 0.58
CA TYR A 99 3.46 -8.74 0.37
C TYR A 99 3.07 -9.06 -1.07
N SER A 100 2.05 -8.37 -1.59
CA SER A 100 1.54 -8.58 -2.95
C SER A 100 2.62 -8.27 -4.00
N LEU A 101 3.36 -7.18 -3.81
CA LEU A 101 4.45 -6.79 -4.71
C LEU A 101 5.57 -7.85 -4.74
N LEU A 102 5.98 -8.32 -3.57
CA LEU A 102 6.99 -9.37 -3.45
C LEU A 102 6.53 -10.68 -4.07
N ALA A 103 5.26 -11.05 -3.90
CA ALA A 103 4.68 -12.25 -4.50
C ALA A 103 4.65 -12.17 -6.05
N LEU A 104 4.50 -10.96 -6.61
CA LEU A 104 4.61 -10.71 -8.06
C LEU A 104 6.06 -10.60 -8.55
N GLY A 105 7.06 -10.69 -7.66
CA GLY A 105 8.46 -10.51 -8.01
C GLY A 105 8.84 -9.07 -8.38
N LEU A 106 8.00 -8.10 -8.00
CA LEU A 106 8.28 -6.68 -8.24
C LEU A 106 9.38 -6.16 -7.30
N PRO A 107 10.27 -5.27 -7.77
CA PRO A 107 11.32 -4.71 -6.95
C PRO A 107 10.71 -3.84 -5.85
N VAL A 108 11.09 -4.12 -4.59
CA VAL A 108 10.74 -3.32 -3.43
C VAL A 108 12.04 -2.98 -2.71
N MET A 109 12.54 -1.77 -2.92
CA MET A 109 13.80 -1.30 -2.34
C MET A 109 13.56 0.08 -1.70
N PRO A 110 14.07 0.33 -0.48
CA PRO A 110 14.04 1.68 0.09
C PRO A 110 14.77 2.68 -0.81
N LYS A 111 14.26 3.91 -0.89
CA LYS A 111 15.01 5.01 -1.51
C LYS A 111 16.34 5.22 -0.80
N ALA A 112 17.43 5.30 -1.57
CA ALA A 112 18.75 5.62 -1.04
C ALA A 112 18.87 7.12 -0.68
N ASP A 113 18.36 7.99 -1.54
CA ASP A 113 18.35 9.44 -1.39
C ASP A 113 17.21 10.08 -2.22
N ALA A 114 17.18 11.41 -2.29
CA ALA A 114 16.13 12.14 -3.00
C ALA A 114 16.19 12.00 -4.53
N GLY A 115 17.35 11.68 -5.11
CA GLY A 115 17.55 11.48 -6.54
C GLY A 115 17.36 10.03 -7.00
N ASP A 116 17.18 9.07 -6.08
CA ASP A 116 16.92 7.67 -6.41
C ASP A 116 15.48 7.46 -6.89
N GLU A 117 15.24 7.63 -8.19
CA GLU A 117 13.92 7.43 -8.81
C GLU A 117 13.45 5.96 -8.79
N THR A 118 14.36 5.03 -8.49
CA THR A 118 14.04 3.59 -8.51
C THR A 118 13.57 3.07 -7.15
N GLY A 119 13.94 3.75 -6.07
CA GLY A 119 13.53 3.38 -4.72
C GLY A 119 12.11 3.80 -4.38
N LEU A 120 11.56 3.13 -3.37
CA LEU A 120 10.24 3.38 -2.79
C LEU A 120 10.38 3.88 -1.35
N ALA A 121 9.67 4.94 -1.00
CA ALA A 121 9.61 5.47 0.35
C ALA A 121 8.18 5.89 0.73
N PHE A 122 7.90 5.93 2.03
CA PHE A 122 6.63 6.38 2.59
C PHE A 122 6.83 7.48 3.62
N ASP A 123 6.04 8.54 3.50
CA ASP A 123 5.89 9.58 4.51
C ASP A 123 4.50 9.46 5.15
N PHE A 124 4.48 9.00 6.40
CA PHE A 124 3.26 8.91 7.21
C PHE A 124 3.15 10.10 8.14
N LEU A 125 2.32 11.05 7.73
CA LEU A 125 2.20 12.34 8.39
C LEU A 125 0.89 12.42 9.17
N ALA A 126 0.89 13.15 10.28
CA ALA A 126 -0.31 13.49 11.03
C ALA A 126 -0.57 14.99 10.87
N ASP A 127 -1.84 15.38 10.76
CA ASP A 127 -2.19 16.80 10.71
C ASP A 127 -1.67 17.53 11.97
N PRO A 128 -1.16 18.77 11.83
CA PRO A 128 -0.70 19.55 12.97
C PRO A 128 -1.80 19.70 14.04
N ILE A 129 -1.39 19.67 15.31
CA ILE A 129 -2.31 19.87 16.44
C ILE A 129 -2.98 21.23 16.30
N GLY A 130 -4.32 21.25 16.22
CA GLY A 130 -5.10 22.48 16.07
C GLY A 130 -5.42 22.87 14.63
N ALA A 131 -5.08 22.03 13.64
CA ALA A 131 -5.65 22.14 12.29
C ALA A 131 -7.17 21.91 12.37
N GLY A 132 -7.91 22.98 12.61
CA GLY A 132 -9.37 23.00 12.50
C GLY A 132 -9.81 22.79 11.04
N PRO A 133 -11.12 22.90 10.75
CA PRO A 133 -11.61 22.94 9.38
C PRO A 133 -11.01 24.17 8.67
N GLY A 134 -9.95 23.98 7.88
CA GLY A 134 -9.17 25.05 7.22
C GLY A 134 -7.68 25.13 7.57
N GLY A 135 -7.16 24.28 8.45
CA GLY A 135 -5.71 24.14 8.67
C GLY A 135 -5.01 23.46 7.50
N GLU A 136 -3.68 23.59 7.43
CA GLU A 136 -2.83 22.93 6.42
C GLU A 136 -3.05 21.40 6.50
N ARG A 137 -3.68 20.84 5.47
CA ARG A 137 -3.97 19.41 5.37
C ARG A 137 -2.86 18.75 4.58
N ILE A 138 -2.34 17.64 5.09
CA ILE A 138 -1.44 16.80 4.30
C ILE A 138 -2.23 16.22 3.12
N LEU A 139 -1.78 16.54 1.91
CA LEU A 139 -2.25 15.91 0.69
C LEU A 139 -1.59 14.54 0.56
N THR A 140 -2.41 13.52 0.38
CA THR A 140 -1.96 12.17 0.08
C THR A 140 -1.71 12.06 -1.42
N GLY A 141 -0.65 11.35 -1.80
CA GLY A 141 -0.31 11.11 -3.20
C GLY A 141 1.08 10.51 -3.33
N HIS A 142 1.56 10.42 -4.55
CA HIS A 142 2.90 9.98 -4.88
C HIS A 142 3.69 11.09 -5.58
N ASP A 143 5.00 11.09 -5.36
CA ASP A 143 5.96 11.92 -6.09
C ASP A 143 7.29 11.18 -6.18
N ASN A 144 7.69 10.80 -7.40
CA ASN A 144 8.97 10.15 -7.69
C ASN A 144 9.31 8.99 -6.70
N GLY A 145 8.38 8.05 -6.51
CA GLY A 145 8.54 6.92 -5.59
C GLY A 145 8.46 7.25 -4.09
N LEU A 146 8.15 8.50 -3.71
CA LEU A 146 7.72 8.84 -2.36
C LEU A 146 6.19 8.86 -2.30
N ILE A 147 5.60 7.97 -1.51
CA ILE A 147 4.16 7.95 -1.25
C ILE A 147 3.90 8.63 0.10
N THR A 148 3.20 9.77 0.07
CA THR A 148 2.82 10.51 1.27
C THR A 148 1.39 10.16 1.63
N LEU A 149 1.12 9.81 2.89
CA LEU A 149 -0.22 9.49 3.38
C LEU A 149 -0.47 10.15 4.74
N ASN A 150 -1.63 10.79 4.86
CA ASN A 150 -2.11 11.25 6.15
C ASN A 150 -2.62 10.06 6.99
N VAL A 151 -2.04 9.84 8.17
CA VAL A 151 -2.45 8.73 9.06
C VAL A 151 -3.89 8.85 9.56
N ALA A 152 -4.51 10.03 9.47
CA ALA A 152 -5.94 10.22 9.73
C ALA A 152 -6.82 9.36 8.81
N GLU A 153 -6.35 9.00 7.60
CA GLU A 153 -7.06 8.10 6.69
C GLU A 153 -7.26 6.70 7.29
N ALA A 154 -6.53 6.33 8.34
CA ALA A 154 -6.74 5.09 9.07
C ALA A 154 -8.03 5.06 9.89
N ASP A 155 -8.66 6.21 10.14
CA ASP A 155 -9.92 6.33 10.86
C ASP A 155 -11.11 6.13 9.91
N SER A 156 -11.93 5.11 10.19
CA SER A 156 -13.13 4.83 9.39
C SER A 156 -14.14 5.97 9.38
N ALA A 157 -14.26 6.72 10.48
CA ALA A 157 -15.18 7.85 10.56
C ALA A 157 -14.68 9.01 9.68
N GLU A 158 -13.38 9.24 9.66
CA GLU A 158 -12.76 10.25 8.78
C GLU A 158 -12.89 9.87 7.31
N ARG A 159 -12.67 8.58 6.97
CA ARG A 159 -12.89 8.09 5.61
C ARG A 159 -14.34 8.26 5.16
N GLU A 160 -15.32 7.93 6.00
CA GLU A 160 -16.73 8.12 5.64
C GLU A 160 -17.11 9.60 5.53
N ARG A 161 -16.57 10.47 6.38
CA ARG A 161 -16.75 11.93 6.22
C ARG A 161 -16.23 12.40 4.86
N ARG A 162 -14.99 12.04 4.50
CA ARG A 162 -14.38 12.41 3.22
C ARG A 162 -15.11 11.80 2.03
N ARG A 163 -15.62 10.58 2.16
CA ARG A 163 -16.48 9.91 1.18
C ARG A 163 -17.70 10.76 0.82
N VAL A 164 -18.39 11.27 1.84
CA VAL A 164 -19.57 12.12 1.67
C VAL A 164 -19.18 13.49 1.09
N GLU A 165 -18.07 14.08 1.54
CA GLU A 165 -17.59 15.38 1.05
C GLU A 165 -17.19 15.36 -0.43
N MET A 166 -16.52 14.29 -0.88
CA MET A 166 -15.99 14.18 -2.25
C MET A 166 -16.95 13.50 -3.22
N GLY A 167 -18.07 12.93 -2.75
CA GLY A 167 -19.08 12.28 -3.60
C GLY A 167 -18.61 10.98 -4.27
N GLU A 168 -17.48 10.42 -3.84
CA GLU A 168 -16.88 9.20 -4.39
C GLU A 168 -16.84 8.06 -3.37
N ASN A 169 -16.71 6.81 -3.82
CA ASN A 169 -16.45 5.70 -2.92
C ASN A 169 -15.00 5.78 -2.39
N TYR A 170 -14.81 6.39 -1.23
CA TYR A 170 -13.51 6.54 -0.60
C TYR A 170 -12.82 5.18 -0.38
N ARG A 171 -11.59 5.05 -0.88
CA ARG A 171 -10.82 3.80 -0.88
C ARG A 171 -10.51 3.35 0.55
N THR A 172 -10.42 2.02 0.74
CA THR A 172 -9.78 1.50 1.96
C THR A 172 -8.31 1.90 1.97
N LEU A 173 -7.65 1.95 3.14
CA LEU A 173 -6.21 2.22 3.25
C LEU A 173 -5.38 1.34 2.29
N LEU A 174 -5.70 0.04 2.22
CA LEU A 174 -5.01 -0.88 1.33
C LEU A 174 -5.28 -0.57 -0.15
N GLY A 175 -6.52 -0.21 -0.50
CA GLY A 175 -6.87 0.23 -1.84
C GLY A 175 -6.09 1.48 -2.25
N HIS A 176 -5.95 2.45 -1.33
CA HIS A 176 -5.17 3.66 -1.57
C HIS A 176 -3.69 3.34 -1.81
N PHE A 177 -3.07 2.52 -0.95
CA PHE A 177 -1.69 2.08 -1.17
C PHE A 177 -1.49 1.44 -2.54
N ARG A 178 -2.40 0.56 -2.94
CA ARG A 178 -2.28 -0.12 -4.24
C ARG A 178 -2.38 0.84 -5.42
N HIS A 179 -3.21 1.87 -5.30
CA HIS A 179 -3.35 2.91 -6.33
C HIS A 179 -2.07 3.74 -6.45
N GLU A 180 -1.54 4.28 -5.34
CA GLU A 180 -0.29 5.04 -5.36
C GLU A 180 0.91 4.20 -5.83
N LEU A 181 0.93 2.91 -5.45
CA LEU A 181 1.92 1.96 -5.96
C LEU A 181 1.75 1.73 -7.47
N GLY A 182 0.52 1.79 -8.00
CA GLY A 182 0.24 1.72 -9.43
C GLY A 182 0.94 2.83 -10.21
N HIS A 183 0.88 4.06 -9.72
CA HIS A 183 1.63 5.17 -10.32
C HIS A 183 3.14 4.96 -10.22
N TYR A 184 3.64 4.58 -9.03
CA TYR A 184 5.07 4.27 -8.88
C TYR A 184 5.53 3.19 -9.86
N TYR A 185 4.76 2.11 -10.05
CA TYR A 185 5.14 1.06 -11.00
C TYR A 185 4.91 1.45 -12.47
N TRP A 186 4.06 2.44 -12.76
CA TRP A 186 3.99 3.04 -14.10
C TRP A 186 5.32 3.67 -14.48
N ASP A 187 5.88 4.49 -13.58
CA ASP A 187 7.20 5.11 -13.79
C ASP A 187 8.30 4.06 -13.97
N ARG A 188 8.23 2.97 -13.19
CA ARG A 188 9.26 1.92 -13.19
C ARG A 188 9.20 0.97 -14.38
N LEU A 189 8.00 0.72 -14.91
CA LEU A 189 7.77 -0.35 -15.89
C LEU A 189 7.36 0.16 -17.27
N VAL A 190 6.77 1.36 -17.36
CA VAL A 190 6.10 1.84 -18.58
C VAL A 190 6.78 3.07 -19.14
N ARG A 191 6.97 4.13 -18.34
CA ARG A 191 7.36 5.47 -18.79
C ARG A 191 8.56 5.49 -19.73
N ASP A 192 9.63 4.79 -19.35
CA ASP A 192 10.93 4.85 -20.02
C ASP A 192 11.16 3.69 -21.02
N ASP A 193 10.18 2.80 -21.22
CA ASP A 193 10.21 1.74 -22.23
C ASP A 193 9.27 2.07 -23.41
N PRO A 194 9.80 2.35 -24.62
CA PRO A 194 8.97 2.75 -25.76
C PRO A 194 7.90 1.72 -26.16
N ALA A 195 8.17 0.42 -25.99
CA ALA A 195 7.24 -0.63 -26.35
C ALA A 195 6.08 -0.69 -25.34
N TYR A 196 6.39 -0.66 -24.04
CA TYR A 196 5.35 -0.63 -23.01
C TYR A 196 4.57 0.67 -23.00
N LEU A 197 5.21 1.82 -23.23
CA LEU A 197 4.51 3.09 -23.36
C LEU A 197 3.54 3.11 -24.55
N SER A 198 3.94 2.55 -25.70
CA SER A 198 3.03 2.41 -26.84
C SER A 198 1.86 1.47 -26.53
N ALA A 199 2.10 0.37 -25.82
CA ALA A 199 1.05 -0.57 -25.43
C ALA A 199 0.08 0.06 -24.40
N PHE A 200 0.62 0.81 -23.44
CA PHE A 200 -0.16 1.60 -22.49
C PHE A 200 -1.10 2.55 -23.23
N ARG A 201 -0.59 3.36 -24.18
CA ARG A 201 -1.40 4.34 -24.91
C ARG A 201 -2.50 3.70 -25.76
N ALA A 202 -2.25 2.51 -26.29
CA ALA A 202 -3.24 1.75 -27.04
C ALA A 202 -4.39 1.24 -26.16
N LEU A 203 -4.13 0.99 -24.87
CA LEU A 203 -5.11 0.43 -23.93
C LEU A 203 -5.82 1.50 -23.10
N PHE A 204 -5.06 2.41 -22.49
CA PHE A 204 -5.55 3.38 -21.51
C PHE A 204 -5.77 4.78 -22.10
N GLY A 205 -5.12 5.08 -23.23
CA GLY A 205 -5.15 6.40 -23.86
C GLY A 205 -3.88 7.23 -23.64
N ASP A 206 -3.89 8.47 -24.11
CA ASP A 206 -2.73 9.35 -24.12
C ASP A 206 -2.56 10.12 -22.81
N GLU A 207 -1.59 9.71 -22.01
CA GLU A 207 -1.27 10.29 -20.70
C GLU A 207 -0.68 11.70 -20.78
N ARG A 208 -0.34 12.19 -21.98
CA ARG A 208 0.18 13.55 -22.18
C ARG A 208 -0.92 14.61 -22.12
N THR A 209 -2.17 14.20 -22.00
CA THR A 209 -3.28 15.10 -21.70
C THR A 209 -2.96 15.86 -20.42
N ASP A 210 -3.29 17.15 -20.36
CA ASP A 210 -2.99 17.95 -19.18
C ASP A 210 -3.76 17.40 -17.96
N TYR A 211 -3.00 16.90 -16.98
CA TYR A 211 -3.53 16.15 -15.85
C TYR A 211 -4.48 16.99 -14.99
N GLU A 212 -4.09 18.23 -14.67
CA GLU A 212 -4.92 19.11 -13.84
C GLU A 212 -6.23 19.49 -14.55
N GLN A 213 -6.16 19.81 -15.85
CA GLN A 213 -7.35 20.12 -16.64
C GLN A 213 -8.27 18.90 -16.80
N ALA A 214 -7.70 17.71 -16.95
CA ALA A 214 -8.48 16.47 -17.04
C ALA A 214 -9.23 16.18 -15.73
N LEU A 215 -8.57 16.32 -14.58
CA LEU A 215 -9.22 16.19 -13.27
C LEU A 215 -10.30 17.27 -13.05
N GLN A 216 -10.03 18.52 -13.41
CA GLN A 216 -11.03 19.60 -13.31
C GLN A 216 -12.27 19.29 -14.16
N ALA A 217 -12.08 18.81 -15.39
CA ALA A 217 -13.18 18.41 -16.26
C ALA A 217 -13.97 17.23 -15.69
N TYR A 218 -13.30 16.24 -15.09
CA TYR A 218 -13.95 15.13 -14.41
C TYR A 218 -14.76 15.59 -13.20
N TYR A 219 -14.21 16.41 -12.30
CA TYR A 219 -14.98 16.89 -11.14
C TYR A 219 -16.14 17.81 -11.52
N ALA A 220 -16.06 18.51 -12.65
CA ALA A 220 -17.14 19.36 -13.16
C ALA A 220 -18.28 18.55 -13.81
N ASN A 221 -17.96 17.47 -14.52
CA ASN A 221 -18.92 16.77 -15.39
C ASN A 221 -19.25 15.34 -14.95
N GLY A 222 -18.42 14.74 -14.11
CA GLY A 222 -18.46 13.32 -13.73
C GLY A 222 -18.01 12.37 -14.84
N ALA A 223 -18.07 11.08 -14.53
CA ALA A 223 -17.81 10.02 -15.51
C ALA A 223 -18.93 9.90 -16.56
N PRO A 224 -18.61 9.53 -17.81
CA PRO A 224 -19.61 9.23 -18.84
C PRO A 224 -20.60 8.14 -18.39
N PRO A 225 -21.90 8.20 -18.73
CA PRO A 225 -22.91 7.24 -18.23
C PRO A 225 -22.63 5.75 -18.52
N ASP A 226 -21.82 5.45 -19.53
CA ASP A 226 -21.46 4.11 -19.98
C ASP A 226 -20.06 3.65 -19.52
N TRP A 227 -19.44 4.37 -18.57
CA TRP A 227 -18.05 4.13 -18.14
C TRP A 227 -17.78 2.68 -17.71
N GLN A 228 -18.76 1.99 -17.11
CA GLN A 228 -18.62 0.61 -16.61
C GLN A 228 -18.30 -0.40 -17.71
N GLN A 229 -18.55 -0.05 -18.98
CA GLN A 229 -18.23 -0.93 -20.11
C GLN A 229 -16.74 -0.92 -20.45
N ARG A 230 -15.98 0.07 -19.97
CA ARG A 230 -14.61 0.35 -20.42
C ARG A 230 -13.61 0.56 -19.28
N HIS A 231 -14.06 0.98 -18.10
CA HIS A 231 -13.20 1.33 -16.98
C HIS A 231 -13.61 0.61 -15.70
N ILE A 232 -12.62 0.39 -14.82
CA ILE A 232 -12.83 -0.33 -13.56
C ILE A 232 -13.51 0.51 -12.48
N SER A 233 -13.42 1.83 -12.59
CA SER A 233 -14.08 2.79 -11.71
C SER A 233 -14.50 4.04 -12.49
N ALA A 234 -15.40 4.84 -11.92
CA ALA A 234 -15.74 6.15 -12.48
C ALA A 234 -14.50 7.06 -12.52
N TYR A 235 -13.68 7.04 -11.47
CA TYR A 235 -12.48 7.85 -11.36
C TYR A 235 -11.41 7.49 -12.40
N ALA A 236 -11.33 6.24 -12.81
CA ALA A 236 -10.45 5.81 -13.91
C ALA A 236 -10.75 6.54 -15.24
N THR A 237 -11.96 7.11 -15.42
CA THR A 237 -12.27 7.92 -16.60
C THR A 237 -11.61 9.30 -16.60
N SER A 238 -11.06 9.73 -15.46
CA SER A 238 -10.55 11.09 -15.27
C SER A 238 -9.27 11.35 -16.06
N HIS A 239 -8.39 10.35 -16.17
CA HIS A 239 -7.13 10.45 -16.91
C HIS A 239 -6.56 9.04 -17.21
N PRO A 240 -5.88 8.81 -18.35
CA PRO A 240 -5.27 7.51 -18.67
C PRO A 240 -4.31 6.99 -17.59
N TRP A 241 -3.60 7.90 -16.92
CA TRP A 241 -2.70 7.55 -15.82
C TRP A 241 -3.46 7.04 -14.58
N GLU A 242 -4.63 7.61 -14.29
CA GLU A 242 -5.52 7.16 -13.22
C GLU A 242 -6.18 5.82 -13.55
N ASP A 243 -6.54 5.60 -14.81
CA ASP A 243 -7.07 4.31 -15.26
C ASP A 243 -6.07 3.16 -15.03
N TRP A 244 -4.79 3.41 -15.31
CA TRP A 244 -3.73 2.46 -15.00
C TRP A 244 -3.61 2.20 -13.50
N ALA A 245 -3.55 3.25 -12.67
CA ALA A 245 -3.39 3.08 -11.23
C ALA A 245 -4.58 2.34 -10.60
N GLU A 246 -5.80 2.64 -11.05
CA GLU A 246 -7.03 1.93 -10.65
C GLU A 246 -7.03 0.48 -11.12
N THR A 247 -6.62 0.23 -12.37
CA THR A 247 -6.53 -1.13 -12.92
C THR A 247 -5.47 -1.96 -12.20
N PHE A 248 -4.30 -1.39 -11.92
CA PHE A 248 -3.25 -2.02 -11.13
C PHE A 248 -3.75 -2.37 -9.72
N ALA A 249 -4.41 -1.42 -9.05
CA ALA A 249 -4.95 -1.63 -7.73
C ALA A 249 -6.02 -2.72 -7.69
N HIS A 250 -6.88 -2.75 -8.71
CA HIS A 250 -7.91 -3.76 -8.84
C HIS A 250 -7.34 -5.14 -9.19
N HIS A 251 -6.30 -5.20 -10.02
CA HIS A 251 -5.59 -6.44 -10.30
C HIS A 251 -5.01 -7.07 -9.03
N LEU A 252 -4.33 -6.28 -8.20
CA LEU A 252 -3.84 -6.74 -6.90
C LEU A 252 -4.98 -7.18 -5.97
N HIS A 253 -6.12 -6.49 -6.03
CA HIS A 253 -7.29 -6.88 -5.26
C HIS A 253 -7.82 -8.26 -5.64
N ILE A 254 -8.01 -8.51 -6.93
CA ILE A 254 -8.49 -9.80 -7.46
C ILE A 254 -7.51 -10.90 -7.07
N THR A 255 -6.21 -10.71 -7.31
CA THR A 255 -5.17 -11.70 -7.00
C THR A 255 -5.19 -12.08 -5.51
N ASP A 256 -5.24 -11.10 -4.61
CA ASP A 256 -5.32 -11.36 -3.17
C ASP A 256 -6.60 -12.09 -2.76
N THR A 257 -7.72 -11.82 -3.43
CA THR A 257 -8.99 -12.51 -3.19
C THR A 257 -8.93 -13.95 -3.67
N LEU A 258 -8.42 -14.20 -4.88
CA LEU A 258 -8.26 -15.55 -5.43
C LEU A 258 -7.30 -16.40 -4.57
N GLU A 259 -6.22 -15.80 -4.07
CA GLU A 259 -5.30 -16.48 -3.17
C GLU A 259 -5.99 -16.93 -1.87
N MET A 260 -6.91 -16.12 -1.33
CA MET A 260 -7.70 -16.47 -0.14
C MET A 260 -8.71 -17.58 -0.44
N VAL A 261 -9.42 -17.50 -1.57
CA VAL A 261 -10.38 -18.53 -2.01
C VAL A 261 -9.69 -19.88 -2.13
N HIS A 262 -8.53 -19.93 -2.80
CA HIS A 262 -7.72 -21.13 -2.92
C HIS A 262 -7.29 -21.68 -1.54
N ALA A 263 -6.83 -20.81 -0.63
CA ALA A 263 -6.41 -21.22 0.70
C ALA A 263 -7.55 -21.81 1.56
N LEU A 264 -8.80 -21.43 1.28
CA LEU A 264 -9.99 -21.94 1.96
C LEU A 264 -10.62 -23.16 1.26
N ASN A 265 -10.05 -23.63 0.14
CA ASN A 265 -10.65 -24.65 -0.73
C ASN A 265 -12.10 -24.34 -1.13
N LEU A 266 -12.39 -23.06 -1.40
CA LEU A 266 -13.69 -22.59 -1.87
C LEU A 266 -13.75 -22.54 -3.40
#